data_AF-A0A947HPS0-F1
#
_entry.id   AF-A0A947HPS0-F1
#
_cell.length_a   1.000
_cell.length_b   1.000
_cell.length_c   1.000
_cell.angle_alpha   90.00
_cell.angle_beta   90.00
_cell.angle_gamma   90.00
#
_symmetry.space_group_name_H-M   'P 1'
#
loop_
_entity.id
_entity.type
_entity.pdbx_description
1 polymer ?
#
loop_
_entity_poly.entity_id
_entity_poly.type
_entity_poly.pdbx_seq_one_letter_code
_entity_poly.pdbx_strand_id
1 'polypeptide(L)'
;MTYRPHCVICGKELNHAEAQQGKACWDQNCRRDLRTRNFLTRGACIVCGKAVSPHSRRADESCGSGLCVAERKSEAVRLKQEADVTARHELARLNGVRVAEAQGLPPEAVIGLALPFQNRPLVPPPPEKVEIMRTRITSMVAEAVQNPEALEHAKPHADVNPPWLAAGCATCRGACCLSGGVTWAFLEAATFKRVLNDEPDLVAEELVADYMAAIPAVHTQNACLFQGELGCTLPRHRRANICNAYFCPPFQHGLTLVKKSVAEIVVTSNFVASEALPATLHQMTDAGFELIEDHRAPGGLGSGNDSPRPEDHV
;
A
#
# COMPACT_ATOMS: atom_id res chain seq x y z
N MET A 1 -38.29 24.52 -38.91
CA MET A 1 -37.36 23.45 -38.44
C MET A 1 -36.27 24.08 -37.61
N THR A 2 -36.29 23.90 -36.29
CA THR A 2 -35.22 24.39 -35.40
C THR A 2 -34.04 23.42 -35.45
N TYR A 3 -32.93 23.85 -36.05
CA TYR A 3 -31.68 23.09 -36.06
C TYR A 3 -31.20 22.88 -34.63
N ARG A 4 -31.04 21.61 -34.23
CA ARG A 4 -30.47 21.26 -32.93
C ARG A 4 -29.01 20.87 -33.12
N PRO A 5 -28.05 21.58 -32.48
CA PRO A 5 -26.64 21.27 -32.62
C PRO A 5 -26.30 19.92 -31.97
N HIS A 6 -25.40 19.15 -32.57
CA HIS A 6 -24.95 17.85 -32.05
C HIS A 6 -23.44 17.86 -31.81
N CYS A 7 -22.99 17.07 -30.84
CA CYS A 7 -21.58 16.84 -30.52
C CYS A 7 -20.88 16.22 -31.72
N VAL A 8 -19.81 16.85 -32.21
CA VAL A 8 -19.05 16.35 -33.37
C VAL A 8 -18.20 15.11 -33.09
N ILE A 9 -18.19 14.64 -31.84
CA ILE A 9 -17.47 13.42 -31.43
C ILE A 9 -18.44 12.25 -31.27
N CYS A 10 -19.45 12.36 -30.41
CA CYS A 10 -20.37 11.25 -30.10
C CYS A 10 -21.78 11.39 -30.73
N GLY A 11 -22.06 12.48 -31.45
CA GLY A 11 -23.37 12.70 -32.08
C GLY A 11 -24.50 13.08 -31.12
N LYS A 12 -24.25 13.18 -29.81
CA LYS A 12 -25.25 13.60 -28.81
C LYS A 12 -25.76 15.03 -29.08
N GLU A 13 -27.08 15.24 -29.01
CA GLU A 13 -27.68 16.58 -29.07
C GLU A 13 -27.15 17.47 -27.94
N LEU A 14 -26.70 18.68 -28.28
CA LEU A 14 -26.12 19.63 -27.34
C LEU A 14 -27.21 20.51 -26.74
N ASN A 15 -27.13 20.73 -25.42
CA ASN A 15 -27.92 21.78 -24.81
C ASN A 15 -27.41 23.17 -25.21
N HIS A 16 -28.19 24.22 -24.91
CA HIS A 16 -27.86 25.59 -25.32
C HIS A 16 -26.51 26.08 -24.78
N ALA A 17 -26.14 25.73 -23.54
CA ALA A 17 -24.87 26.11 -22.95
C ALA A 17 -23.67 25.37 -23.59
N GLU A 18 -23.83 24.09 -23.88
CA GLU A 18 -22.83 23.28 -24.60
C GLU A 18 -22.60 23.83 -26.01
N ALA A 19 -23.69 24.15 -26.73
CA ALA A 19 -23.63 24.70 -28.08
C ALA A 19 -22.96 26.08 -28.15
N GLN A 20 -23.10 26.91 -27.10
CA GLN A 20 -22.43 28.21 -27.01
C GLN A 20 -20.93 28.09 -26.73
N GLN A 21 -20.50 27.05 -25.99
CA GLN A 21 -19.09 26.89 -25.60
C GLN A 21 -18.25 26.06 -26.58
N GLY A 22 -18.86 25.36 -27.54
CA GLY A 22 -18.10 24.62 -28.55
C GLY A 22 -18.87 23.55 -29.30
N LYS A 23 -18.13 22.69 -30.00
CA LYS A 23 -18.68 21.64 -30.88
C LYS A 23 -18.84 20.27 -30.19
N ALA A 24 -18.53 20.16 -28.90
CA ALA A 24 -18.63 18.90 -28.15
C ALA A 24 -19.41 19.07 -26.85
N CYS A 25 -20.08 17.99 -26.42
CA CYS A 25 -20.78 17.95 -25.14
C CYS A 25 -19.81 18.03 -23.95
N TRP A 26 -20.32 18.11 -22.72
CA TRP A 26 -19.52 18.18 -21.50
C TRP A 26 -18.89 16.85 -21.06
N ASP A 27 -19.16 15.77 -21.80
CA ASP A 27 -18.46 14.51 -21.59
C ASP A 27 -16.95 14.70 -21.74
N GLN A 28 -16.20 14.24 -20.74
CA GLN A 28 -14.76 14.48 -20.67
C GLN A 28 -13.99 13.80 -21.81
N ASN A 29 -14.46 12.65 -22.30
CA ASN A 29 -13.84 11.95 -23.42
C ASN A 29 -14.09 12.71 -24.71
N CYS A 30 -15.33 13.16 -24.95
CA CYS A 30 -15.65 13.98 -26.12
C CYS A 30 -14.85 15.30 -26.16
N ARG A 31 -14.67 15.96 -25.01
CA ARG A 31 -13.84 17.17 -24.92
C ARG A 31 -12.35 16.86 -25.11
N ARG A 32 -11.87 15.70 -24.67
CA ARG A 32 -10.49 15.27 -24.89
C ARG A 32 -10.23 15.04 -26.38
N ASP A 33 -11.09 14.26 -27.04
CA ASP A 33 -10.97 13.94 -28.46
C ASP A 33 -11.03 15.18 -29.36
N LEU A 34 -11.94 16.11 -29.06
CA LEU A 34 -12.02 17.37 -29.80
C LEU A 34 -10.75 18.21 -29.64
N ARG A 35 -10.14 18.22 -28.44
CA ARG A 35 -8.87 18.93 -28.18
C ARG A 35 -7.70 18.27 -28.92
N THR A 36 -7.62 16.93 -28.93
CA THR A 36 -6.62 16.18 -29.71
C THR A 36 -6.75 16.46 -31.21
N ARG A 37 -7.98 16.42 -31.76
CA ARG A 37 -8.23 16.75 -33.18
C ARG A 37 -7.86 18.19 -33.51
N ASN A 38 -8.17 19.15 -32.64
CA ASN A 38 -7.78 20.56 -32.82
C ASN A 38 -6.26 20.76 -32.74
N PHE A 39 -5.54 19.99 -31.92
CA PHE A 39 -4.08 20.02 -31.92
C PHE A 39 -3.50 19.55 -33.25
N LEU A 40 -3.96 18.40 -33.74
CA LEU A 40 -3.48 17.81 -35.00
C LEU A 40 -3.77 18.71 -36.21
N THR A 41 -4.93 19.36 -36.25
CA THR A 41 -5.39 20.12 -37.42
C THR A 41 -5.11 21.63 -37.36
N ARG A 42 -4.96 22.20 -36.16
CA ARG A 42 -4.86 23.66 -35.96
C ARG A 42 -3.69 24.09 -35.10
N GLY A 43 -2.86 23.15 -34.65
CA GLY A 43 -1.74 23.45 -33.74
C GLY A 43 -2.21 24.04 -32.41
N ALA A 44 -3.40 23.71 -31.94
CA ALA A 44 -3.94 24.23 -30.68
C ALA A 44 -3.60 23.34 -29.49
N CYS A 45 -3.22 23.93 -28.36
CA CYS A 45 -2.87 23.23 -27.12
C CYS A 45 -3.97 22.24 -26.70
N ILE A 46 -3.62 20.99 -26.42
CA ILE A 46 -4.60 19.97 -26.02
C ILE A 46 -5.20 20.21 -24.63
N VAL A 47 -4.60 21.08 -23.81
CA VAL A 47 -5.13 21.43 -22.48
C VAL A 47 -6.11 22.60 -22.58
N CYS A 48 -5.62 23.76 -23.01
CA CYS A 48 -6.38 25.01 -22.98
C CYS A 48 -6.96 25.45 -24.35
N GLY A 49 -6.63 24.76 -25.44
CA GLY A 49 -7.14 25.08 -26.78
C GLY A 49 -6.53 26.32 -27.45
N LYS A 50 -5.59 27.03 -26.82
CA LYS A 50 -4.91 28.18 -27.43
C LYS A 50 -4.04 27.73 -28.60
N ALA A 51 -3.97 28.54 -29.65
CA ALA A 51 -3.05 28.31 -30.77
C ALA A 51 -1.60 28.28 -30.26
N VAL A 52 -0.84 27.28 -30.71
CA VAL A 52 0.57 27.05 -30.37
C VAL A 52 1.35 27.17 -31.69
N SER A 53 2.33 28.06 -31.70
CA SER A 53 3.21 28.17 -32.87
C SER A 53 4.04 26.88 -33.01
N PRO A 54 4.45 26.50 -34.23
CA PRO A 54 5.30 25.32 -34.42
C PRO A 54 6.56 25.31 -33.54
N HIS A 55 7.14 26.48 -33.23
CA HIS A 55 8.35 26.62 -32.43
C HIS A 55 8.11 26.59 -30.92
N SER A 56 6.87 26.80 -30.46
CA SER A 56 6.47 26.68 -29.05
C SER A 56 5.84 25.32 -28.74
N ARG A 57 5.76 24.43 -29.74
CA ARG A 57 5.21 23.09 -29.62
C ARG A 57 6.15 22.22 -28.80
N ARG A 58 5.64 21.69 -27.69
CA ARG A 58 6.34 20.69 -26.85
C ARG A 58 5.95 19.27 -27.24
N ALA A 59 6.81 18.32 -26.86
CA ALA A 59 6.56 16.89 -27.03
C ALA A 59 5.30 16.40 -26.29
N ASP A 60 4.88 17.10 -25.23
CA ASP A 60 3.67 16.78 -24.46
C ASP A 60 2.38 17.42 -25.01
N GLU A 61 2.48 18.06 -26.19
CA GLU A 61 1.39 18.72 -26.93
C GLU A 61 0.75 19.92 -26.20
N SER A 62 1.39 20.43 -25.14
CA SER A 62 0.96 21.62 -24.41
C SER A 62 1.50 22.92 -25.02
N CYS A 63 0.89 24.06 -24.67
CA CYS A 63 1.40 25.40 -25.01
C CYS A 63 2.58 25.85 -24.11
N GLY A 64 3.05 25.01 -23.19
CA GLY A 64 4.15 25.35 -22.28
C GLY A 64 3.81 26.30 -21.13
N SER A 65 2.57 26.79 -21.00
CA SER A 65 2.18 27.58 -19.82
C SER A 65 2.23 26.69 -18.56
N GLY A 66 2.62 27.27 -17.41
CA GLY A 66 2.78 26.51 -16.17
C GLY A 66 1.56 25.66 -15.81
N LEU A 67 0.35 26.19 -16.00
CA LEU A 67 -0.91 25.46 -15.77
C LEU A 67 -1.10 24.29 -16.75
N CYS A 68 -0.81 24.48 -18.04
CA CYS A 68 -0.98 23.40 -19.03
C CYS A 68 0.08 22.30 -18.85
N VAL A 69 1.31 22.67 -18.48
CA VAL A 69 2.38 21.71 -18.17
C VAL A 69 2.04 20.91 -16.91
N ALA A 70 1.56 21.58 -15.85
CA ALA A 70 1.13 20.92 -14.63
C ALA A 70 -0.01 19.91 -14.89
N GLU A 71 -1.01 20.31 -15.67
CA GLU A 71 -2.12 19.43 -16.05
C GLU A 71 -1.65 18.19 -16.83
N ARG A 72 -0.77 18.36 -17.82
CA ARG A 72 -0.22 17.22 -18.58
C ARG A 72 0.60 16.29 -17.69
N LYS A 73 1.37 16.85 -16.76
CA LYS A 73 2.13 16.06 -15.80
C LYS A 73 1.20 15.27 -14.88
N SER A 74 0.14 15.89 -14.36
CA SER A 74 -0.86 15.23 -13.52
C SER A 74 -1.58 14.11 -14.28
N GLU A 75 -1.97 14.37 -15.53
CA GLU A 75 -2.62 13.35 -16.37
C GLU A 75 -1.68 12.18 -16.69
N ALA A 76 -0.42 12.46 -17.03
CA ALA A 76 0.57 11.40 -17.25
C ALA A 76 0.80 10.56 -15.99
N VAL A 77 0.84 11.19 -14.81
CA VAL A 77 0.91 10.49 -13.53
C VAL A 77 -0.33 9.62 -13.31
N ARG A 78 -1.52 10.13 -13.59
CA ARG A 78 -2.79 9.39 -13.45
C ARG A 78 -2.84 8.18 -14.38
N LEU A 79 -2.55 8.36 -15.66
CA LEU A 79 -2.51 7.26 -16.64
C LEU A 79 -1.49 6.19 -16.25
N LYS A 80 -0.32 6.60 -15.76
CA LYS A 80 0.69 5.67 -15.24
C LYS A 80 0.16 4.90 -14.02
N GLN A 81 -0.48 5.59 -13.06
CA GLN A 81 -1.07 4.96 -11.89
C GLN A 81 -2.18 3.96 -12.25
N GLU A 82 -3.04 4.29 -13.22
CA GLU A 82 -4.10 3.40 -13.71
C GLU A 82 -3.52 2.16 -14.41
N ALA A 83 -2.49 2.33 -15.24
CA ALA A 83 -1.78 1.23 -15.88
C ALA A 83 -1.09 0.33 -14.84
N ASP A 84 -0.41 0.93 -13.85
CA ASP A 84 0.25 0.20 -12.75
C ASP A 84 -0.76 -0.61 -11.93
N VAL A 85 -1.92 -0.03 -11.62
CA VAL A 85 -3.00 -0.74 -10.91
C VAL A 85 -3.49 -1.92 -11.74
N THR A 86 -3.76 -1.71 -13.03
CA THR A 86 -4.23 -2.77 -13.93
C THR A 86 -3.22 -3.93 -14.02
N ALA A 87 -1.94 -3.62 -14.20
CA ALA A 87 -0.87 -4.61 -14.26
C ALA A 87 -0.75 -5.41 -12.93
N ARG A 88 -0.91 -4.74 -11.78
CA ARG A 88 -0.91 -5.42 -10.47
C ARG A 88 -2.07 -6.39 -10.32
N HIS A 89 -3.28 -6.00 -10.70
CA HIS A 89 -4.45 -6.88 -10.63
C HIS A 89 -4.27 -8.11 -11.52
N GLU A 90 -3.74 -7.94 -12.73
CA GLU A 90 -3.50 -9.07 -13.63
C GLU A 90 -2.41 -10.01 -13.10
N LEU A 91 -1.31 -9.48 -12.58
CA LEU A 91 -0.28 -10.30 -11.95
C LEU A 91 -0.82 -11.09 -10.75
N ALA A 92 -1.62 -10.44 -9.89
CA ALA A 92 -2.25 -11.09 -8.76
C ALA A 92 -3.14 -12.26 -9.21
N ARG A 93 -3.94 -12.04 -10.25
CA ARG A 93 -4.82 -13.05 -10.85
C ARG A 93 -4.01 -14.24 -11.38
N LEU A 94 -2.96 -13.98 -12.15
CA LEU A 94 -2.08 -15.02 -12.70
C LEU A 94 -1.39 -15.84 -11.59
N ASN A 95 -0.92 -15.19 -10.53
CA ASN A 95 -0.35 -15.89 -9.38
C ASN A 95 -1.38 -16.74 -8.63
N GLY A 96 -2.63 -16.25 -8.51
CA GLY A 96 -3.73 -17.05 -7.96
C GLY A 96 -4.00 -18.32 -8.77
N VAL A 97 -4.03 -18.22 -10.10
CA VAL A 97 -4.19 -19.38 -11.00
C VAL A 97 -3.05 -20.38 -10.82
N ARG A 98 -1.79 -19.91 -10.77
CA ARG A 98 -0.62 -20.79 -10.57
C ARG A 98 -0.69 -21.57 -9.25
N VAL A 99 -1.10 -20.92 -8.16
CA VAL A 99 -1.27 -21.60 -6.87
C VAL A 99 -2.43 -22.58 -6.92
N ALA A 100 -3.54 -22.22 -7.55
CA ALA A 100 -4.68 -23.11 -7.72
C ALA A 100 -4.27 -24.40 -8.45
N GLU A 101 -3.55 -24.25 -9.58
CA GLU A 101 -3.02 -25.38 -10.35
C GLU A 101 -2.06 -26.26 -9.53
N ALA A 102 -1.12 -25.65 -8.80
CA ALA A 102 -0.16 -26.38 -7.97
C ALA A 102 -0.83 -27.17 -6.82
N GLN A 103 -1.97 -26.69 -6.33
CA GLN A 103 -2.72 -27.31 -5.24
C GLN A 103 -3.88 -28.20 -5.73
N GLY A 104 -4.08 -28.34 -7.04
CA GLY A 104 -5.20 -29.09 -7.60
C GLY A 104 -6.57 -28.47 -7.28
N LEU A 105 -6.62 -27.16 -7.05
CA LEU A 105 -7.84 -26.41 -6.73
C LEU A 105 -8.39 -25.71 -7.97
N PRO A 106 -9.71 -25.47 -8.03
CA PRO A 106 -10.29 -24.65 -9.08
C PRO A 106 -9.85 -23.18 -8.90
N PRO A 107 -9.60 -22.41 -9.98
CA PRO A 107 -9.11 -21.03 -9.88
C PRO A 107 -9.99 -20.10 -9.02
N GLU A 108 -11.30 -20.32 -9.00
CA GLU A 108 -12.26 -19.56 -8.19
C GLU A 108 -12.13 -19.79 -6.67
N ALA A 109 -11.47 -20.88 -6.25
CA ALA A 109 -11.17 -21.14 -4.84
C ALA A 109 -9.98 -20.31 -4.33
N VAL A 110 -9.27 -19.59 -5.21
CA VAL A 110 -8.07 -18.82 -4.88
C VAL A 110 -8.23 -17.34 -5.21
N ILE A 111 -8.02 -16.47 -4.21
CA ILE A 111 -7.96 -15.02 -4.40
C ILE A 111 -6.50 -14.58 -4.44
N GLY A 112 -6.05 -14.05 -5.58
CA GLY A 112 -4.76 -13.39 -5.70
C GLY A 112 -4.81 -11.91 -5.29
N LEU A 113 -3.89 -11.49 -4.41
CA LEU A 113 -3.69 -10.10 -4.02
C LEU A 113 -2.28 -9.65 -4.40
N ALA A 114 -2.18 -8.56 -5.17
CA ALA A 114 -0.91 -7.88 -5.42
C ALA A 114 -0.69 -6.82 -4.35
N LEU A 115 0.41 -6.95 -3.62
CA LEU A 115 0.78 -6.04 -2.56
C LEU A 115 2.00 -5.21 -2.96
N PRO A 116 2.05 -3.93 -2.56
CA PRO A 116 3.17 -3.06 -2.89
C PRO A 116 4.39 -3.47 -2.06
N PHE A 117 5.37 -4.14 -2.66
CA PHE A 117 6.59 -4.49 -1.95
C PHE A 117 7.43 -3.25 -1.66
N GLN A 118 7.90 -3.11 -0.42
CA GLN A 118 8.93 -2.14 -0.09
C GLN A 118 10.27 -2.85 0.03
N ASN A 119 11.28 -2.36 -0.70
CA ASN A 119 12.64 -2.90 -0.69
C ASN A 119 13.63 -1.99 0.05
N ARG A 120 13.19 -1.32 1.13
CA ARG A 120 14.12 -0.50 1.90
C ARG A 120 15.09 -1.41 2.66
N PRO A 121 16.35 -0.97 2.87
CA PRO A 121 17.32 -1.75 3.61
C PRO A 121 16.83 -2.07 5.02
N LEU A 122 17.17 -3.27 5.49
CA LEU A 122 17.08 -3.63 6.91
C LEU A 122 18.36 -3.19 7.59
N VAL A 123 18.23 -2.40 8.64
CA VAL A 123 19.36 -1.82 9.37
C VAL A 123 19.15 -2.01 10.88
N PRO A 124 20.23 -2.09 11.67
CA PRO A 124 20.09 -2.01 13.12
C PRO A 124 19.40 -0.70 13.55
N PRO A 125 18.50 -0.73 14.55
CA PRO A 125 17.89 0.48 15.09
C PRO A 125 18.95 1.47 15.58
N PRO A 126 18.89 2.76 15.19
CA PRO A 126 19.78 3.77 15.74
C PRO A 126 19.59 3.86 17.27
N PRO A 127 20.67 3.74 18.09
CA PRO A 127 20.54 3.72 19.55
C PRO A 127 19.80 4.95 20.11
N GLU A 128 20.06 6.12 19.53
CA GLU A 128 19.37 7.37 19.88
C GLU A 128 17.84 7.27 19.68
N LYS A 129 17.38 6.67 18.58
CA LYS A 129 15.95 6.50 18.33
C LYS A 129 15.31 5.51 19.29
N VAL A 130 16.04 4.46 19.67
CA VAL A 130 15.58 3.48 20.66
C VAL A 130 15.40 4.17 22.02
N GLU A 131 16.33 5.04 22.41
CA GLU A 131 16.22 5.76 23.69
C GLU A 131 15.11 6.82 23.70
N ILE A 132 14.92 7.54 22.59
CA ILE A 132 13.77 8.44 22.42
C ILE A 132 12.46 7.65 22.52
N MET A 133 12.38 6.49 21.87
CA MET A 133 11.20 5.63 21.95
C MET A 133 10.94 5.18 23.40
N ARG A 134 11.98 4.72 24.12
CA ARG A 134 11.87 4.36 25.54
C ARG A 134 11.27 5.49 26.35
N THR A 135 11.86 6.68 26.27
CA THR A 135 11.40 7.86 27.01
C THR A 135 9.94 8.18 26.72
N ARG A 136 9.54 8.12 25.45
CA ARG A 136 8.15 8.37 25.04
C ARG A 136 7.20 7.32 25.58
N ILE A 137 7.53 6.04 25.44
CA ILE A 137 6.71 4.93 25.94
C ILE A 137 6.55 5.04 27.45
N THR A 138 7.63 5.25 28.20
CA THR A 138 7.58 5.47 29.66
C THR A 138 6.64 6.63 30.01
N SER A 139 6.74 7.76 29.30
CA SER A 139 5.85 8.90 29.53
C SER A 139 4.38 8.57 29.24
N MET A 140 4.10 7.85 28.16
CA MET A 140 2.72 7.48 27.78
C MET A 140 2.12 6.43 28.73
N VAL A 141 2.93 5.50 29.23
CA VAL A 141 2.50 4.53 30.24
C VAL A 141 2.20 5.23 31.57
N ALA A 142 3.06 6.15 32.01
CA ALA A 142 2.81 6.94 33.21
C ALA A 142 1.52 7.77 33.11
N GLU A 143 1.28 8.40 31.95
CA GLU A 143 0.03 9.12 31.68
C GLU A 143 -1.19 8.18 31.69
N ALA A 144 -1.06 6.98 31.12
CA ALA A 144 -2.12 5.97 31.10
C ALA A 144 -2.57 5.54 32.50
N VAL A 145 -1.62 5.38 33.42
CA VAL A 145 -1.89 5.04 34.83
C VAL A 145 -2.59 6.19 35.56
N GLN A 146 -2.19 7.44 35.25
CA GLN A 146 -2.74 8.62 35.93
C GLN A 146 -4.11 9.06 35.39
N ASN A 147 -4.42 8.75 34.13
CA ASN A 147 -5.65 9.20 33.47
C ASN A 147 -6.61 8.04 33.15
N PRO A 148 -7.53 7.70 34.08
CA PRO A 148 -8.50 6.62 33.91
C PRO A 148 -9.60 6.94 32.89
N GLU A 149 -9.59 8.10 32.23
CA GLU A 149 -10.54 8.51 31.18
C GLU A 149 -9.93 8.62 29.77
N ALA A 150 -8.61 8.41 29.62
CA ALA A 150 -7.98 8.40 28.30
C ALA A 150 -8.65 7.40 27.32
N LEU A 151 -9.01 7.88 26.13
CA LEU A 151 -9.63 7.11 25.05
C LEU A 151 -8.79 7.26 23.78
N GLU A 152 -8.58 6.17 23.05
CA GLU A 152 -7.90 6.24 21.75
C GLU A 152 -8.82 6.86 20.70
N HIS A 153 -8.24 7.69 19.84
CA HIS A 153 -8.97 8.36 18.76
C HIS A 153 -9.57 7.38 17.73
N ALA A 154 -8.86 6.29 17.45
CA ALA A 154 -9.33 5.26 16.53
C ALA A 154 -10.05 4.15 17.31
N LYS A 155 -11.18 3.67 16.77
CA LYS A 155 -11.79 2.41 17.24
C LYS A 155 -11.12 1.25 16.52
N PRO A 156 -10.74 0.17 17.21
CA PRO A 156 -10.22 -1.01 16.55
C PRO A 156 -11.33 -1.60 15.66
N HIS A 157 -10.95 -2.19 14.52
CA HIS A 157 -11.89 -3.07 13.82
C HIS A 157 -12.11 -4.31 14.71
N ALA A 158 -13.36 -4.57 15.08
CA ALA A 158 -13.74 -5.79 15.77
C ALA A 158 -13.33 -7.01 14.91
N ASP A 159 -12.50 -7.89 15.48
CA ASP A 159 -12.27 -9.30 15.13
C ASP A 159 -12.00 -9.71 13.67
N VAL A 160 -11.63 -8.79 12.79
CA VAL A 160 -11.12 -9.17 11.46
C VAL A 160 -9.61 -9.37 11.53
N ASN A 161 -9.20 -10.55 12.01
CA ASN A 161 -7.82 -11.02 11.94
C ASN A 161 -7.69 -12.36 11.20
N PRO A 162 -8.15 -12.48 9.95
CA PRO A 162 -7.82 -13.65 9.18
C PRO A 162 -6.29 -13.81 9.08
N PRO A 163 -5.75 -15.04 9.25
CA PRO A 163 -4.30 -15.30 9.26
C PRO A 163 -3.55 -14.75 8.04
N TRP A 164 -4.21 -14.70 6.86
CA TRP A 164 -3.63 -14.16 5.63
C TRP A 164 -3.29 -12.65 5.68
N LEU A 165 -3.80 -11.88 6.65
CA LEU A 165 -3.39 -10.49 6.84
C LEU A 165 -1.95 -10.38 7.34
N ALA A 166 -1.52 -11.30 8.20
CA ALA A 166 -0.12 -11.37 8.62
C ALA A 166 0.77 -11.75 7.43
N ALA A 167 0.35 -12.75 6.65
CA ALA A 167 1.00 -13.18 5.42
C ALA A 167 1.20 -12.03 4.43
N GLY A 168 0.17 -11.25 4.15
CA GLY A 168 0.30 -10.12 3.23
C GLY A 168 1.15 -8.97 3.81
N CYS A 169 1.11 -8.73 5.12
CA CYS A 169 2.02 -7.77 5.76
C CYS A 169 3.49 -8.18 5.58
N ALA A 170 3.81 -9.47 5.76
CA ALA A 170 5.14 -10.03 5.56
C ALA A 170 5.56 -9.95 4.09
N THR A 171 4.64 -10.27 3.18
CA THR A 171 4.81 -10.15 1.73
C THR A 171 5.25 -8.71 1.40
N CYS A 172 4.43 -7.69 1.65
CA CYS A 172 4.79 -6.31 1.33
C CYS A 172 5.87 -5.68 2.24
N ARG A 173 6.37 -6.40 3.25
CA ARG A 173 7.24 -5.91 4.33
C ARG A 173 6.75 -4.61 4.97
N GLY A 174 5.44 -4.47 5.16
CA GLY A 174 4.85 -3.28 5.81
C GLY A 174 4.93 -1.98 5.02
N ALA A 175 4.87 -2.02 3.68
CA ALA A 175 4.91 -0.82 2.83
C ALA A 175 3.88 0.27 3.19
N CYS A 176 2.71 -0.09 3.73
CA CYS A 176 1.73 0.88 4.19
C CYS A 176 1.99 1.44 5.58
N CYS A 177 2.85 0.80 6.39
CA CYS A 177 3.12 1.17 7.78
C CYS A 177 4.33 2.10 7.95
N LEU A 178 4.91 2.56 6.85
CA LEU A 178 6.12 3.40 6.84
C LEU A 178 5.94 4.72 7.60
N SER A 179 4.73 5.28 7.59
CA SER A 179 4.36 6.48 8.34
C SER A 179 4.51 6.32 9.85
N GLY A 180 4.46 5.08 10.37
CA GLY A 180 4.74 4.78 11.78
C GLY A 180 6.13 5.20 12.25
N GLY A 181 7.07 5.45 11.33
CA GLY A 181 8.40 5.97 11.66
C GLY A 181 8.39 7.43 12.10
N VAL A 182 7.51 8.27 11.55
CA VAL A 182 7.41 9.68 11.92
C VAL A 182 6.38 9.92 13.04
N THR A 183 5.45 8.99 13.24
CA THR A 183 4.40 9.06 14.27
C THR A 183 4.67 8.19 15.50
N TRP A 184 5.89 7.63 15.63
CA TRP A 184 6.28 6.80 16.78
C TRP A 184 5.31 5.63 17.03
N ALA A 185 5.07 4.85 15.96
CA ALA A 185 4.16 3.71 15.95
C ALA A 185 2.68 4.06 16.23
N PHE A 186 2.32 5.35 16.18
CA PHE A 186 0.99 5.86 16.52
C PHE A 186 0.55 5.51 17.95
N LEU A 187 1.49 5.19 18.84
CA LEU A 187 1.18 4.87 20.22
C LEU A 187 0.77 6.14 20.96
N GLU A 188 -0.26 6.01 21.79
CA GLU A 188 -0.80 7.07 22.64
C GLU A 188 -0.96 6.51 24.07
N ALA A 189 -1.09 7.37 25.08
CA ALA A 189 -1.36 6.93 26.46
C ALA A 189 -2.60 6.02 26.53
N ALA A 190 -3.63 6.31 25.74
CA ALA A 190 -4.82 5.48 25.66
C ALA A 190 -4.55 4.06 25.14
N THR A 191 -3.50 3.84 24.33
CA THR A 191 -3.07 2.50 23.91
C THR A 191 -2.60 1.67 25.09
N PHE A 192 -1.74 2.25 25.94
CA PHE A 192 -1.21 1.55 27.11
C PHE A 192 -2.28 1.31 28.14
N LYS A 193 -3.19 2.28 28.33
CA LYS A 193 -4.33 2.11 29.22
C LYS A 193 -5.21 0.93 28.80
N ARG A 194 -5.50 0.79 27.50
CA ARG A 194 -6.24 -0.36 26.98
C ARG A 194 -5.53 -1.67 27.35
N VAL A 195 -4.21 -1.75 27.13
CA VAL A 195 -3.43 -2.95 27.49
C VAL A 195 -3.47 -3.23 29.00
N LEU A 196 -3.32 -2.22 29.86
CA LEU A 196 -3.40 -2.39 31.31
C LEU A 196 -4.80 -2.83 31.78
N ASN A 197 -5.86 -2.39 31.09
CA ASN A 197 -7.22 -2.85 31.38
C ASN A 197 -7.45 -4.30 30.92
N ASP A 198 -6.87 -4.69 29.78
CA ASP A 198 -6.94 -6.04 29.23
C ASP A 198 -6.09 -7.02 30.06
N GLU A 199 -5.03 -6.53 30.72
CA GLU A 199 -4.07 -7.31 31.52
C GLU A 199 -3.82 -6.65 32.90
N PRO A 200 -4.76 -6.75 33.87
CA PRO A 200 -4.71 -5.99 35.13
C PRO A 200 -3.53 -6.31 36.05
N ASP A 201 -2.92 -7.49 35.90
CA ASP A 201 -1.76 -7.91 36.68
C ASP A 201 -0.43 -7.36 36.14
N LEU A 202 -0.43 -6.76 34.94
CA LEU A 202 0.76 -6.23 34.29
C LEU A 202 1.15 -4.88 34.92
N VAL A 203 2.38 -4.77 35.43
CA VAL A 203 2.86 -3.50 35.98
C VAL A 203 3.44 -2.58 34.90
N ALA A 204 3.46 -1.27 35.17
CA ALA A 204 3.87 -0.25 34.22
C ALA A 204 5.29 -0.48 33.66
N GLU A 205 6.24 -0.85 34.52
CA GLU A 205 7.63 -1.10 34.16
C GLU A 205 7.78 -2.32 33.24
N GLU A 206 7.00 -3.39 33.51
CA GLU A 206 6.94 -4.59 32.67
C GLU A 206 6.35 -4.26 31.30
N LEU A 207 5.29 -3.46 31.25
CA LEU A 207 4.68 -3.00 30.00
C LEU A 207 5.68 -2.20 29.14
N VAL A 208 6.48 -1.32 29.75
CA VAL A 208 7.56 -0.62 29.03
C VAL A 208 8.58 -1.64 28.51
N ALA A 209 9.02 -2.58 29.35
CA ALA A 209 10.00 -3.60 28.97
C ALA A 209 9.52 -4.46 27.80
N ASP A 210 8.25 -4.88 27.80
CA ASP A 210 7.61 -5.65 26.73
C ASP A 210 7.70 -4.94 25.38
N TYR A 211 7.33 -3.66 25.35
CA TYR A 211 7.41 -2.88 24.10
C TYR A 211 8.87 -2.72 23.66
N MET A 212 9.80 -2.44 24.57
CA MET A 212 11.20 -2.30 24.20
C MET A 212 11.80 -3.62 23.69
N ALA A 213 11.39 -4.75 24.25
CA ALA A 213 11.79 -6.09 23.79
C ALA A 213 11.21 -6.45 22.41
N ALA A 214 10.09 -5.83 22.01
CA ALA A 214 9.51 -6.01 20.70
C ALA A 214 10.27 -5.30 19.56
N ILE A 215 11.27 -4.45 19.86
CA ILE A 215 12.11 -3.83 18.83
C ILE A 215 13.04 -4.91 18.24
N PRO A 216 12.97 -5.18 16.92
CA PRO A 216 13.81 -6.20 16.30
C PRO A 216 15.28 -5.78 16.22
N ALA A 217 16.17 -6.78 16.12
CA ALA A 217 17.59 -6.55 15.89
C ALA A 217 17.89 -5.77 14.60
N VAL A 218 17.05 -5.94 13.57
CA VAL A 218 17.06 -5.15 12.34
C VAL A 218 15.65 -4.68 12.01
N HIS A 219 15.53 -3.42 11.61
CA HIS A 219 14.28 -2.80 11.22
C HIS A 219 14.36 -2.19 9.83
N THR A 220 13.21 -1.94 9.22
CA THR A 220 13.13 -1.26 7.92
C THR A 220 13.60 0.19 8.04
N GLN A 221 14.62 0.57 7.28
CA GLN A 221 15.18 1.92 7.31
C GLN A 221 14.10 2.99 7.03
N ASN A 222 14.14 4.08 7.82
CA ASN A 222 13.18 5.19 7.73
C ASN A 222 11.70 4.77 7.90
N ALA A 223 11.46 3.72 8.68
CA ALA A 223 10.12 3.25 9.03
C ALA A 223 9.93 3.19 10.56
N CYS A 224 8.82 2.59 11.00
CA CYS A 224 8.54 2.34 12.42
C CYS A 224 9.63 1.44 13.05
N LEU A 225 10.00 1.69 14.31
CA LEU A 225 10.99 0.85 15.01
C LEU A 225 10.51 -0.60 15.19
N PHE A 226 9.20 -0.84 15.25
CA PHE A 226 8.62 -2.18 15.35
C PHE A 226 8.47 -2.89 14.00
N GLN A 227 9.01 -2.35 12.91
CA GLN A 227 8.89 -2.93 11.57
C GLN A 227 10.14 -3.75 11.22
N GLY A 228 10.09 -5.05 11.52
CA GLY A 228 11.12 -6.02 11.17
C GLY A 228 11.01 -6.54 9.73
N GLU A 229 11.76 -7.61 9.44
CA GLU A 229 11.80 -8.22 8.10
C GLU A 229 10.45 -8.75 7.62
N LEU A 230 9.71 -9.40 8.53
CA LEU A 230 8.43 -10.05 8.23
C LEU A 230 7.22 -9.19 8.60
N GLY A 231 7.43 -7.88 8.75
CA GLY A 231 6.41 -6.92 9.14
C GLY A 231 6.51 -6.50 10.60
N CYS A 232 5.37 -6.16 11.22
CA CYS A 232 5.37 -5.60 12.56
C CYS A 232 5.61 -6.66 13.63
N THR A 233 6.64 -6.47 14.44
CA THR A 233 7.07 -7.36 15.53
C THR A 233 6.22 -7.20 16.79
N LEU A 234 5.54 -6.07 16.91
CA LEU A 234 4.58 -5.82 17.99
C LEU A 234 3.33 -6.71 17.76
N PRO A 235 2.88 -7.50 18.75
CA PRO A 235 1.66 -8.29 18.60
C PRO A 235 0.44 -7.37 18.50
N ARG A 236 -0.62 -7.81 17.81
CA ARG A 236 -1.78 -6.94 17.50
C ARG A 236 -2.43 -6.28 18.73
N HIS A 237 -2.56 -7.02 19.83
CA HIS A 237 -3.16 -6.48 21.06
C HIS A 237 -2.30 -5.37 21.71
N ARG A 238 -1.01 -5.28 21.37
CA ARG A 238 -0.10 -4.18 21.79
C ARG A 238 0.00 -3.07 20.73
N ARG A 239 -0.62 -3.19 19.55
CA ARG A 239 -0.59 -2.12 18.54
C ARG A 239 -1.62 -1.02 18.87
N ALA A 240 -1.35 0.19 18.40
CA ALA A 240 -2.33 1.28 18.37
C ALA A 240 -3.58 0.88 17.57
N ASN A 241 -4.75 1.43 17.90
CA ASN A 241 -5.99 1.08 17.20
C ASN A 241 -5.95 1.46 15.74
N ILE A 242 -5.27 2.53 15.34
CA ILE A 242 -5.09 2.86 13.92
C ILE A 242 -4.34 1.76 13.17
N CYS A 243 -3.33 1.14 13.80
CA CYS A 243 -2.60 0.02 13.24
C CYS A 243 -3.46 -1.26 13.16
N ASN A 244 -4.47 -1.39 14.03
CA ASN A 244 -5.44 -2.49 14.00
C ASN A 244 -6.66 -2.22 13.09
N ALA A 245 -6.95 -0.95 12.79
CA ALA A 245 -8.07 -0.54 11.94
C ALA A 245 -7.67 -0.31 10.49
N TYR A 246 -6.39 -0.04 10.21
CA TYR A 246 -5.97 0.27 8.85
C TYR A 246 -5.76 -1.00 8.02
N PHE A 247 -6.50 -1.11 6.92
CA PHE A 247 -6.22 -2.03 5.82
C PHE A 247 -5.77 -1.24 4.60
N CYS A 248 -4.66 -1.64 3.98
CA CYS A 248 -4.24 -1.05 2.71
C CYS A 248 -5.27 -1.37 1.60
N PRO A 249 -5.35 -0.58 0.51
CA PRO A 249 -6.35 -0.79 -0.53
C PRO A 249 -6.41 -2.23 -1.08
N PRO A 250 -5.27 -2.92 -1.32
CA PRO A 250 -5.30 -4.34 -1.69
C PRO A 250 -5.99 -5.25 -0.66
N PHE A 251 -5.77 -5.03 0.63
CA PHE A 251 -6.43 -5.81 1.69
C PHE A 251 -7.91 -5.45 1.83
N GLN A 252 -8.29 -4.18 1.70
CA GLN A 252 -9.71 -3.79 1.67
C GLN A 252 -10.45 -4.48 0.53
N HIS A 253 -9.82 -4.56 -0.64
CA HIS A 253 -10.33 -5.29 -1.79
C HIS A 253 -10.42 -6.80 -1.48
N GLY A 254 -9.36 -7.41 -0.96
CA GLY A 254 -9.34 -8.82 -0.56
C GLY A 254 -10.42 -9.18 0.47
N LEU A 255 -10.59 -8.37 1.52
CA LEU A 255 -11.66 -8.54 2.51
C LEU A 255 -13.05 -8.49 1.87
N THR A 256 -13.24 -7.62 0.87
CA THR A 256 -14.50 -7.52 0.13
C THR A 256 -14.74 -8.76 -0.74
N LEU A 257 -13.71 -9.30 -1.37
CA LEU A 257 -13.78 -10.52 -2.17
C LEU A 257 -14.06 -11.75 -1.30
N VAL A 258 -13.33 -11.91 -0.20
CA VAL A 258 -13.53 -13.02 0.76
C VAL A 258 -14.96 -13.03 1.29
N LYS A 259 -15.52 -11.86 1.67
CA LYS A 259 -16.91 -11.75 2.12
C LYS A 259 -17.95 -12.12 1.06
N LYS A 260 -17.60 -12.08 -0.22
CA LYS A 260 -18.50 -12.31 -1.36
C LYS A 260 -18.28 -13.66 -2.05
N SER A 261 -17.26 -14.42 -1.64
CA SER A 261 -16.82 -15.63 -2.33
C SER A 261 -16.85 -16.85 -1.41
N VAL A 262 -16.74 -18.03 -2.03
CA VAL A 262 -16.46 -19.31 -1.37
C VAL A 262 -14.95 -19.61 -1.36
N ALA A 263 -14.10 -18.59 -1.53
CA ALA A 263 -12.66 -18.79 -1.68
C ALA A 263 -12.07 -19.44 -0.43
N GLU A 264 -11.27 -20.49 -0.66
CA GLU A 264 -10.64 -21.29 0.38
C GLU A 264 -9.22 -20.76 0.68
N ILE A 265 -8.56 -20.15 -0.31
CA ILE A 265 -7.17 -19.68 -0.21
C ILE A 265 -7.03 -18.23 -0.65
N VAL A 266 -6.26 -17.45 0.11
CA VAL A 266 -5.79 -16.12 -0.28
C VAL A 266 -4.29 -16.18 -0.52
N VAL A 267 -3.87 -15.79 -1.73
CA VAL A 267 -2.48 -15.75 -2.16
C VAL A 267 -2.04 -14.30 -2.21
N THR A 268 -0.97 -13.99 -1.49
CA THR A 268 -0.36 -12.66 -1.53
C THR A 268 0.90 -12.71 -2.35
N SER A 269 1.00 -11.80 -3.31
CA SER A 269 2.16 -11.67 -4.18
C SER A 269 2.71 -10.25 -4.11
N ASN A 270 4.03 -10.16 -4.11
CA ASN A 270 4.72 -8.89 -4.13
C ASN A 270 4.86 -8.35 -5.55
N PHE A 271 4.68 -7.04 -5.69
CA PHE A 271 4.96 -6.33 -6.93
C PHE A 271 6.08 -5.33 -6.73
N VAL A 272 7.15 -5.48 -7.52
CA VAL A 272 8.15 -4.44 -7.77
C VAL A 272 7.87 -3.91 -9.17
N ALA A 273 7.67 -2.61 -9.32
CA ALA A 273 7.23 -1.97 -10.58
C ALA A 273 8.18 -2.11 -11.79
N SER A 274 9.25 -2.89 -11.64
CA SER A 274 10.28 -3.16 -12.65
C SER A 274 10.52 -4.66 -12.90
N GLU A 275 9.81 -5.59 -12.26
CA GLU A 275 10.09 -7.03 -12.34
C GLU A 275 8.88 -7.86 -12.79
N ALA A 276 9.14 -8.88 -13.60
CA ALA A 276 8.14 -9.73 -14.22
C ALA A 276 7.64 -10.88 -13.32
N LEU A 277 8.27 -11.11 -12.17
CA LEU A 277 7.95 -12.19 -11.24
C LEU A 277 7.80 -11.66 -9.81
N PRO A 278 6.91 -12.23 -8.99
CA PRO A 278 6.74 -11.82 -7.60
C PRO A 278 7.96 -12.23 -6.77
N ALA A 279 8.52 -11.32 -5.98
CA ALA A 279 9.70 -11.61 -5.15
C ALA A 279 9.49 -12.79 -4.19
N THR A 280 8.27 -12.96 -3.66
CA THR A 280 7.87 -14.08 -2.81
C THR A 280 6.39 -14.41 -2.99
N LEU A 281 6.05 -15.69 -2.85
CA LEU A 281 4.71 -16.25 -2.89
C LEU A 281 4.46 -17.02 -1.59
N HIS A 282 3.35 -16.76 -0.92
CA HIS A 282 3.04 -17.38 0.35
C HIS A 282 1.63 -18.00 0.38
N GLN A 283 1.50 -19.12 1.09
CA GLN A 283 0.24 -19.80 1.37
C GLN A 283 -0.09 -19.75 2.85
N MET A 284 -1.38 -19.93 3.12
CA MET A 284 -1.88 -20.32 4.42
C MET A 284 -2.12 -21.84 4.43
N THR A 285 -1.71 -22.50 5.51
CA THR A 285 -2.06 -23.88 5.84
C THR A 285 -2.63 -23.95 7.25
N ASP A 286 -3.20 -25.08 7.65
CA ASP A 286 -3.69 -25.30 9.03
C ASP A 286 -2.57 -25.21 10.08
N ALA A 287 -1.31 -25.37 9.68
CA ALA A 287 -0.13 -25.26 10.53
C ALA A 287 0.45 -23.83 10.59
N GLY A 288 -0.12 -22.88 9.85
CA GLY A 288 0.32 -21.50 9.80
C GLY A 288 0.77 -21.06 8.41
N PHE A 289 1.84 -20.27 8.37
CA PHE A 289 2.29 -19.58 7.17
C PHE A 289 3.40 -20.36 6.47
N GLU A 290 3.24 -20.62 5.18
CA GLU A 290 4.22 -21.34 4.37
C GLU A 290 4.67 -20.50 3.16
N LEU A 291 5.98 -20.43 2.94
CA LEU A 291 6.57 -19.85 1.74
C LEU A 291 6.46 -20.88 0.61
N ILE A 292 5.71 -20.56 -0.45
CA ILE A 292 5.54 -21.44 -1.61
C ILE A 292 6.71 -21.30 -2.57
N GLU A 293 7.08 -20.06 -2.90
CA GLU A 293 8.16 -19.75 -3.84
C GLU A 293 8.88 -18.45 -3.41
N ASP A 294 10.21 -18.43 -3.51
CA ASP A 294 11.05 -17.22 -3.38
C ASP A 294 11.79 -17.00 -4.70
N HIS A 295 11.37 -16.00 -5.48
CA HIS A 295 11.99 -15.68 -6.77
C HIS A 295 13.08 -14.61 -6.64
N ARG A 296 13.58 -14.34 -5.42
CA ARG A 296 14.76 -13.48 -5.26
C ARG A 296 15.88 -13.98 -6.15
N ALA A 297 16.35 -13.12 -7.05
CA ALA A 297 17.49 -13.43 -7.90
C ALA A 297 18.66 -13.93 -7.04
N PRO A 298 19.30 -15.06 -7.40
CA PRO A 298 20.46 -15.57 -6.66
C PRO A 298 21.62 -14.58 -6.82
N GLY A 299 21.75 -13.63 -5.89
CA GLY A 299 22.80 -12.60 -5.99
C GLY A 299 22.69 -11.39 -5.06
N GLY A 300 21.67 -11.25 -4.23
CA GLY A 300 21.57 -10.15 -3.26
C GLY A 300 21.50 -10.67 -1.83
N LEU A 301 22.59 -10.49 -1.08
CA LEU A 301 22.84 -10.95 0.31
C LEU A 301 23.46 -12.36 0.38
N GLY A 302 24.75 -12.43 0.03
CA GLY A 302 25.62 -13.49 0.53
C GLY A 302 25.67 -13.39 2.06
N SER A 303 24.99 -14.31 2.74
CA SER A 303 25.25 -14.64 4.13
C SER A 303 26.57 -15.42 4.20
N GLY A 304 27.70 -14.70 4.12
CA GLY A 304 28.97 -15.23 4.58
C GLY A 304 28.93 -15.31 6.10
N ASN A 305 28.52 -16.46 6.63
CA ASN A 305 28.71 -16.77 8.04
C ASN A 305 29.04 -18.26 8.16
N ASP A 306 30.24 -18.63 7.70
CA ASP A 306 30.92 -19.83 8.18
C ASP A 306 31.28 -19.60 9.65
N SER A 307 30.44 -20.10 10.55
CA SER A 307 30.84 -20.35 11.93
C SER A 307 31.41 -21.78 12.01
N PRO A 308 32.60 -21.98 12.60
CA PRO A 308 33.21 -23.29 12.71
C PRO A 308 32.40 -24.17 13.67
N ARG A 309 32.24 -25.45 13.30
CA ARG A 309 31.72 -26.48 14.20
C ARG A 309 32.70 -26.66 15.38
N PRO A 310 32.22 -26.80 16.62
CA PRO A 310 33.07 -27.27 17.70
C PRO A 310 33.33 -28.77 17.47
N GLU A 311 34.60 -29.15 17.37
CA GLU A 311 35.01 -30.55 17.45
C GLU A 311 34.90 -31.02 18.90
N ASP A 312 34.26 -32.16 19.05
CA ASP A 312 34.01 -32.85 20.31
C ASP A 312 35.32 -33.23 21.01
N HIS A 313 35.34 -33.03 22.32
CA HIS A 313 36.29 -33.64 23.23
C HIS A 313 36.16 -35.17 23.21
N VAL A 314 37.22 -35.87 22.82
CA VAL A 314 37.81 -37.02 23.54
C VAL A 314 39.33 -36.93 23.44
#